data_AF-A0A8S9K871-F1
#
_entry.id   AF-A0A8S9K871-F1
#
_cell.length_a   1.000
_cell.length_b   1.000
_cell.length_c   1.000
_cell.angle_alpha   90.00
_cell.angle_beta   90.00
_cell.angle_gamma   90.00
#
_symmetry.space_group_name_H-M   'P 1'
#
loop_
_entity.id
_entity.type
_entity.pdbx_description
1 polymer ?
#
loop_
_entity_poly.entity_id
_entity_poly.type
_entity_poly.pdbx_seq_one_letter_code
_entity_poly.pdbx_strand_id
1 'polypeptide(L)'
;MIKLNKPSCLNFSAPAMGLHTLRLATVPLTFSTFTSRLFLKPIPPNTLQTLGQFTRHVQPRKPFLVRAFSASAAVQEIPPAQASDSSAARPQWKASIDFKWIRDNKEAVEINIKNRNSNADLGAVIELYENMVNLQKEVEGLREERNNVAKKMKGKLEPSERERLVEEGKSLKESLVTLEEDLVKLQDELQQVARSIPNMTHPDVPIGGEDSSAIRKEVGSPREFTFPIKDHLQLGKDLDLIDFDSASEVYTLSMSRYTGEDGFEISVPSEHAVDLAKAILEKSEGKVRLTGLGARDSLRLEAGLCLYGNDMEQHISPVEAGLTWAIGKRRRAEGGFLGADVILKQLQDGPTIRRVGFFSSGPPARSHSEVHDESGNKIGEITSGGFSPNLKKNIAMGYVKSGQHKNGTKVKIVVRGKPYEGNITKMPFVATKYYKPS
;
A
#
# COMPACT_ATOMS: atom_id res chain seq x y z
N MET A 1 21.34 -37.32 35.05
CA MET A 1 22.72 -36.88 35.33
C MET A 1 23.57 -37.12 34.10
N ILE A 2 24.09 -36.05 33.49
CA ILE A 2 25.49 -35.80 33.12
C ILE A 2 25.47 -34.38 32.53
N LYS A 3 26.12 -33.44 33.23
CA LYS A 3 26.47 -32.11 32.74
C LYS A 3 27.63 -32.28 31.74
N LEU A 4 27.55 -31.62 30.58
CA LEU A 4 28.72 -31.26 29.79
C LEU A 4 28.69 -29.75 29.55
N ASN A 5 29.85 -29.14 29.86
CA ASN A 5 30.09 -27.71 29.92
C ASN A 5 30.03 -27.03 28.54
N LYS A 6 29.57 -25.77 28.54
CA LYS A 6 29.75 -24.78 27.47
C LYS A 6 31.24 -24.60 27.13
N PRO A 7 31.56 -24.30 25.86
CA PRO A 7 32.48 -23.23 25.52
C PRO A 7 31.70 -22.00 25.04
N SER A 8 32.15 -20.84 25.53
CA SER A 8 31.80 -19.46 25.18
C SER A 8 31.12 -19.23 23.82
N CYS A 9 29.87 -18.75 23.87
CA CYS A 9 29.21 -18.04 22.78
C CYS A 9 29.93 -16.71 22.55
N LEU A 10 30.60 -16.56 21.40
CA LEU A 10 30.83 -15.24 20.84
C LEU A 10 29.48 -14.75 20.32
N ASN A 11 28.95 -13.72 20.97
CA ASN A 11 27.79 -12.97 20.50
C ASN A 11 28.12 -12.32 19.16
N PHE A 12 27.63 -12.89 18.07
CA PHE A 12 27.34 -12.12 16.86
C PHE A 12 25.83 -11.91 16.81
N SER A 13 25.39 -10.70 17.16
CA SER A 13 24.06 -10.23 16.80
C SER A 13 24.03 -10.05 15.28
N ALA A 14 23.51 -11.02 14.56
CA ALA A 14 23.08 -10.79 13.18
C ALA A 14 21.79 -9.96 13.26
N PRO A 15 21.73 -8.74 12.67
CA PRO A 15 20.47 -8.04 12.55
C PRO A 15 19.54 -8.89 11.67
N ALA A 16 18.29 -9.03 12.08
CA ALA A 16 17.26 -9.64 11.25
C ALA A 16 17.15 -8.84 9.95
N MET A 17 17.72 -9.35 8.86
CA MET A 17 17.61 -8.75 7.54
C MET A 17 16.17 -8.88 7.06
N GLY A 18 15.36 -7.86 7.33
CA GLY A 18 14.06 -7.70 6.72
C GLY A 18 14.24 -7.32 5.25
N LEU A 19 13.60 -8.08 4.35
CA LEU A 19 13.48 -7.70 2.94
C LEU A 19 12.24 -6.83 2.76
N HIS A 20 12.39 -5.70 2.09
CA HIS A 20 11.27 -4.84 1.68
C HIS A 20 11.10 -4.87 0.16
N THR A 21 9.85 -4.82 -0.31
CA THR A 21 9.52 -4.87 -1.74
C THR A 21 8.97 -3.54 -2.22
N LEU A 22 9.68 -2.87 -3.13
CA LEU A 22 9.19 -1.70 -3.85
C LEU A 22 8.52 -2.13 -5.17
N ARG A 23 7.38 -1.54 -5.50
CA ARG A 23 6.63 -1.85 -6.74
C ARG A 23 6.54 -0.63 -7.63
N LEU A 24 6.97 -0.76 -8.87
CA LEU A 24 6.86 0.27 -9.90
C LEU A 24 5.90 -0.20 -11.01
N ALA A 25 4.98 0.66 -11.41
CA ALA A 25 4.05 0.42 -12.51
C ALA A 25 3.87 1.68 -13.35
N THR A 26 3.80 1.50 -14.67
CA THR A 26 3.55 2.59 -15.61
C THR A 26 2.04 2.88 -15.67
N VAL A 27 1.62 4.12 -15.44
CA VAL A 27 0.22 4.53 -15.57
C VAL A 27 0.11 5.53 -16.74
N PRO A 28 -0.73 5.28 -17.76
CA PRO A 28 -0.93 6.23 -18.84
C PRO A 28 -1.65 7.49 -18.33
N LEU A 29 -1.01 8.65 -18.51
CA LEU A 29 -1.63 9.95 -18.28
C LEU A 29 -2.53 10.30 -19.47
N THR A 30 -3.85 10.16 -19.30
CA THR A 30 -4.80 10.80 -20.23
C THR A 30 -5.14 12.19 -19.71
N PHE A 31 -4.36 13.19 -20.11
CA PHE A 31 -4.72 14.59 -19.90
C PHE A 31 -5.75 15.01 -20.95
N SER A 32 -7.00 15.13 -20.54
CA SER A 32 -8.03 15.86 -21.27
C SER A 32 -7.88 17.34 -20.93
N THR A 33 -7.21 18.11 -21.79
CA THR A 33 -7.24 19.57 -21.72
C THR A 33 -8.65 20.05 -22.02
N PHE A 34 -9.31 20.62 -21.01
CA PHE A 34 -10.54 21.39 -21.18
C PHE A 34 -10.20 22.61 -22.05
N THR A 35 -10.63 22.59 -23.31
CA THR A 35 -10.77 23.81 -24.10
C THR A 35 -12.26 24.07 -24.28
N SER A 36 -12.72 25.16 -23.65
CA SER A 36 -14.00 25.78 -23.96
C SER A 36 -13.98 26.21 -25.43
N ARG A 37 -14.85 25.63 -26.25
CA ARG A 37 -15.17 26.17 -27.57
C ARG A 37 -16.66 26.39 -27.69
N LEU A 38 -16.99 27.67 -27.87
CA LEU A 38 -18.30 28.17 -28.25
C LEU A 38 -18.78 27.50 -29.55
N PHE A 39 -20.09 27.27 -29.58
CA PHE A 39 -20.85 26.82 -30.73
C PHE A 39 -20.76 27.80 -31.91
N LEU A 40 -20.44 27.28 -33.11
CA LEU A 40 -20.78 27.89 -34.39
C LEU A 40 -21.13 26.78 -35.40
N LYS A 41 -22.17 27.05 -36.22
CA LYS A 41 -22.92 26.12 -37.09
C LYS A 41 -22.12 25.61 -38.32
N PRO A 42 -22.53 24.49 -38.96
CA PRO A 42 -21.83 23.90 -40.10
C PRO A 42 -22.30 24.47 -41.46
N ILE A 43 -21.39 24.46 -42.44
CA ILE A 43 -21.64 24.72 -43.88
C ILE A 43 -21.11 23.50 -44.67
N PRO A 44 -21.79 23.03 -45.74
CA PRO A 44 -21.57 21.70 -46.33
C PRO A 44 -20.46 21.63 -47.40
N PRO A 45 -20.06 20.41 -47.85
CA PRO A 45 -18.84 20.19 -48.63
C PRO A 45 -19.10 20.13 -50.13
N ASN A 46 -18.07 20.48 -50.91
CA ASN A 46 -17.84 20.14 -52.32
C ASN A 46 -16.37 20.52 -52.62
N THR A 47 -15.54 19.92 -53.49
CA THR A 47 -15.53 18.73 -54.34
C THR A 47 -14.15 18.70 -55.05
N LEU A 48 -13.58 17.51 -55.32
CA LEU A 48 -12.55 17.15 -56.33
C LEU A 48 -11.09 17.69 -56.17
N GLN A 49 -10.10 16.79 -56.04
CA GLN A 49 -9.19 16.25 -57.09
C GLN A 49 -8.24 17.33 -57.67
N THR A 50 -6.92 17.18 -57.90
CA THR A 50 -6.08 16.02 -58.21
C THR A 50 -4.60 16.47 -58.28
N LEU A 51 -3.68 15.51 -58.14
CA LEU A 51 -2.37 15.38 -58.80
C LEU A 51 -1.19 16.32 -58.45
N GLY A 52 -0.04 15.68 -58.22
CA GLY A 52 1.28 16.29 -58.51
C GLY A 52 2.39 15.95 -57.52
N GLN A 53 3.00 14.77 -57.65
CA GLN A 53 4.30 14.44 -57.07
C GLN A 53 5.36 15.45 -57.53
N PHE A 54 6.31 15.86 -56.67
CA PHE A 54 7.76 15.82 -56.95
C PHE A 54 8.60 16.20 -55.72
N THR A 55 9.38 15.20 -55.28
CA THR A 55 10.74 15.24 -54.70
C THR A 55 11.15 16.23 -53.60
N ARG A 56 11.60 15.61 -52.50
CA ARG A 56 12.37 16.17 -51.38
C ARG A 56 13.72 16.76 -51.82
N HIS A 57 13.99 18.00 -51.45
CA HIS A 57 15.33 18.38 -50.99
C HIS A 57 15.25 19.39 -49.84
N VAL A 58 15.85 18.99 -48.72
CA VAL A 58 15.87 19.69 -47.44
C VAL A 58 17.19 20.45 -47.37
N GLN A 59 17.15 21.76 -47.15
CA GLN A 59 18.25 22.52 -46.55
C GLN A 59 17.73 23.34 -45.36
N PRO A 60 18.50 23.45 -44.26
CA PRO A 60 18.00 24.02 -43.01
C PRO A 60 18.15 25.54 -42.98
N ARG A 61 17.11 26.25 -42.53
CA ARG A 61 17.21 27.65 -42.10
C ARG A 61 16.82 27.76 -40.61
N LYS A 62 17.69 28.43 -39.86
CA LYS A 62 17.63 28.71 -38.42
C LYS A 62 16.41 29.58 -38.06
N PRO A 63 15.85 29.46 -36.84
CA PRO A 63 14.69 30.24 -36.44
C PRO A 63 15.06 31.67 -36.06
N PHE A 64 14.27 32.61 -36.58
CA PHE A 64 14.23 34.01 -36.20
C PHE A 64 13.57 34.17 -34.81
N LEU A 65 14.24 34.89 -33.92
CA LEU A 65 13.61 35.54 -32.77
C LEU A 65 12.76 36.71 -33.28
N VAL A 66 11.49 36.76 -32.88
CA VAL A 66 10.71 38.01 -32.86
C VAL A 66 10.24 38.24 -31.44
N ARG A 67 10.70 39.36 -30.88
CA ARG A 67 10.33 39.92 -29.59
C ARG A 67 9.39 41.09 -29.85
N ALA A 68 8.26 41.15 -29.14
CA ALA A 68 7.46 42.35 -28.95
C ALA A 68 6.54 42.13 -27.75
N PHE A 69 6.20 43.07 -26.88
CA PHE A 69 6.84 44.28 -26.33
C PHE A 69 5.89 44.70 -25.17
N SER A 70 6.45 45.34 -24.13
CA SER A 70 5.76 46.23 -23.16
C SER A 70 4.89 45.60 -22.06
N ALA A 71 4.81 46.12 -20.83
CA ALA A 71 5.58 47.09 -20.04
C ALA A 71 5.11 47.04 -18.56
N SER A 72 6.03 47.38 -17.65
CA SER A 72 6.00 47.55 -16.19
C SER A 72 4.70 47.58 -15.36
N ALA A 73 4.76 46.89 -14.22
CA ALA A 73 4.56 47.51 -12.92
C ALA A 73 5.61 46.96 -11.93
N ALA A 74 6.46 47.84 -11.39
CA ALA A 74 7.48 47.51 -10.42
C ALA A 74 6.84 47.31 -9.03
N VAL A 75 7.17 46.19 -8.38
CA VAL A 75 7.02 46.02 -6.93
C VAL A 75 8.42 45.67 -6.42
N GLN A 76 8.90 46.44 -5.44
CA GLN A 76 10.19 46.25 -4.78
C GLN A 76 10.23 44.88 -4.09
N GLU A 77 11.21 44.05 -4.45
CA GLU A 77 11.57 42.85 -3.68
C GLU A 77 12.40 43.26 -2.46
N ILE A 78 11.85 42.98 -1.27
CA ILE A 78 12.60 42.99 0.00
C ILE A 78 13.37 41.66 0.05
N PRO A 79 14.71 41.64 0.21
CA PRO A 79 15.44 40.38 0.29
C PRO A 79 15.07 39.66 1.60
N PRO A 80 14.77 38.35 1.57
CA PRO A 80 14.47 37.62 2.79
C PRO A 80 15.73 37.54 3.66
N ALA A 81 15.59 37.99 4.90
CA ALA A 81 16.58 37.79 5.94
C ALA A 81 16.88 36.29 6.09
N GLN A 82 18.16 35.95 6.11
CA GLN A 82 18.65 34.63 6.48
C GLN A 82 18.19 34.31 7.90
N ALA A 83 17.15 33.49 8.02
CA ALA A 83 16.80 32.83 9.27
C ALA A 83 17.72 31.62 9.41
N SER A 84 18.42 31.56 10.53
CA SER A 84 19.21 30.42 10.98
C SER A 84 18.37 29.14 11.02
N ASP A 85 18.86 28.11 10.35
CA ASP A 85 18.35 26.74 10.39
C ASP A 85 18.37 26.20 11.83
N SER A 86 17.19 26.08 12.44
CA SER A 86 16.92 25.09 13.49
C SER A 86 15.42 24.81 13.61
N SER A 87 14.69 24.67 12.50
CA SER A 87 13.37 24.06 12.59
C SER A 87 13.57 22.55 12.65
N ALA A 88 13.36 21.94 13.82
CA ALA A 88 13.27 20.49 13.93
C ALA A 88 12.28 19.97 12.87
N ALA A 89 12.81 19.23 11.89
CA ALA A 89 12.04 18.75 10.76
C ALA A 89 10.85 17.92 11.28
N ARG A 90 9.62 18.34 10.97
CA ARG A 90 8.42 17.60 11.38
C ARG A 90 8.46 16.21 10.72
N PRO A 91 8.36 15.11 11.49
CA PRO A 91 8.41 13.77 10.92
C PRO A 91 7.25 13.56 9.95
N GLN A 92 7.59 13.09 8.75
CA GLN A 92 6.74 13.00 7.56
C GLN A 92 5.68 11.88 7.65
N TRP A 93 5.67 11.08 8.72
CA TRP A 93 4.74 9.95 8.91
C TRP A 93 4.56 9.63 10.41
N LYS A 94 3.31 9.37 10.85
CA LYS A 94 2.97 8.92 12.21
C LYS A 94 2.20 7.61 12.14
N ALA A 95 2.59 6.61 12.93
CA ALA A 95 1.87 5.36 13.04
C ALA A 95 0.55 5.59 13.80
N SER A 96 -0.52 4.94 13.36
CA SER A 96 -1.82 4.97 14.04
C SER A 96 -1.79 4.05 15.26
N ILE A 97 -1.16 4.50 16.35
CA ILE A 97 -1.02 3.78 17.62
C ILE A 97 -1.98 4.39 18.64
N ASP A 98 -2.79 3.56 19.28
CA ASP A 98 -3.66 3.98 20.39
C ASP A 98 -2.90 3.90 21.72
N PHE A 99 -2.14 4.95 22.03
CA PHE A 99 -1.35 5.04 23.26
C PHE A 99 -2.21 4.96 24.53
N LYS A 100 -3.42 5.52 24.47
CA LYS A 100 -4.37 5.48 25.58
C LYS A 100 -4.78 4.04 25.85
N TRP A 101 -5.13 3.29 24.80
CA TRP A 101 -5.48 1.88 24.93
C TRP A 101 -4.33 1.05 25.49
N ILE A 102 -3.09 1.29 25.04
CA ILE A 102 -1.90 0.61 25.57
C ILE A 102 -1.74 0.84 27.08
N ARG A 103 -1.85 2.10 27.52
CA ARG A 103 -1.81 2.46 28.95
C ARG A 103 -2.94 1.79 29.73
N ASP A 104 -4.16 1.84 29.19
CA ASP A 104 -5.37 1.33 29.86
C ASP A 104 -5.43 -0.21 29.90
N ASN A 105 -4.61 -0.91 29.10
CA ASN A 105 -4.58 -2.38 28.99
C ASN A 105 -3.18 -2.95 29.23
N LYS A 106 -2.42 -2.35 30.16
CA LYS A 106 -1.02 -2.67 30.43
C LYS A 106 -0.77 -4.17 30.59
N GLU A 107 -1.58 -4.87 31.39
CA GLU A 107 -1.37 -6.29 31.68
C GLU A 107 -1.52 -7.15 30.43
N ALA A 108 -2.51 -6.86 29.58
CA ALA A 108 -2.75 -7.60 28.35
C ALA A 108 -1.60 -7.39 27.35
N VAL A 109 -1.09 -6.16 27.25
CA VAL A 109 0.02 -5.83 26.36
C VAL A 109 1.32 -6.48 26.84
N GLU A 110 1.59 -6.47 28.14
CA GLU A 110 2.77 -7.11 28.75
C GLU A 110 2.79 -8.63 28.51
N ILE A 111 1.64 -9.29 28.70
CA ILE A 111 1.49 -10.72 28.40
C ILE A 111 1.73 -10.98 26.91
N ASN A 112 1.17 -10.14 26.03
CA ASN A 112 1.34 -10.30 24.58
C ASN A 112 2.80 -10.11 24.15
N ILE A 113 3.52 -9.13 24.70
CA ILE A 113 4.95 -8.91 24.45
C ILE A 113 5.76 -10.16 24.81
N LYS A 114 5.49 -10.74 25.99
CA LYS A 114 6.13 -11.97 26.46
C LYS A 114 5.82 -13.16 25.54
N ASN A 115 4.55 -13.37 25.21
CA ASN A 115 4.11 -14.47 24.35
C ASN A 115 4.68 -14.37 22.93
N ARG A 116 4.92 -13.14 22.45
CA ARG A 116 5.52 -12.85 21.15
C ARG A 116 7.05 -12.86 21.16
N ASN A 117 7.66 -13.12 22.31
CA ASN A 117 9.11 -13.06 22.52
C ASN A 117 9.71 -11.74 21.98
N SER A 118 9.04 -10.61 22.26
CA SER A 118 9.45 -9.28 21.81
C SER A 118 10.24 -8.56 22.91
N ASN A 119 11.23 -7.76 22.50
CA ASN A 119 12.06 -6.93 23.39
C ASN A 119 11.47 -5.52 23.60
N ALA A 120 10.17 -5.35 23.42
CA ALA A 120 9.52 -4.04 23.50
C ALA A 120 9.46 -3.53 24.96
N ASP A 121 9.82 -2.27 25.18
CA ASP A 121 9.77 -1.64 26.50
C ASP A 121 8.42 -0.93 26.71
N LEU A 122 7.48 -1.65 27.33
CA LEU A 122 6.16 -1.11 27.66
C LEU A 122 6.23 0.01 28.71
N GLY A 123 7.20 -0.04 29.63
CA GLY A 123 7.37 0.96 30.69
C GLY A 123 7.71 2.32 30.10
N ALA A 124 8.71 2.35 29.21
CA ALA A 124 9.13 3.56 28.51
C ALA A 124 7.99 4.19 27.69
N VAL A 125 7.16 3.37 27.01
CA VAL A 125 6.01 3.87 26.24
C VAL A 125 4.97 4.55 27.14
N ILE A 126 4.66 3.96 28.30
CA ILE A 126 3.69 4.52 29.24
C ILE A 126 4.22 5.83 29.83
N GLU A 127 5.49 5.85 30.25
CA GLU A 127 6.12 7.05 30.82
C GLU A 127 6.13 8.21 29.80
N LEU A 128 6.57 7.95 28.58
CA LEU A 128 6.57 8.96 27.50
C LEU A 128 5.15 9.47 27.19
N TYR A 129 4.15 8.59 27.23
CA TYR A 129 2.75 8.99 27.03
C TYR A 129 2.23 9.86 28.16
N GLU A 130 2.53 9.54 29.41
CA GLU A 130 2.14 10.36 30.58
C GLU A 130 2.82 11.73 30.54
N ASN A 131 4.12 11.77 30.23
CA ASN A 131 4.86 13.02 30.05
C ASN A 131 4.24 13.86 28.92
N MET A 132 3.87 13.24 27.80
CA MET A 132 3.22 13.93 26.68
C MET A 132 1.85 14.50 27.08
N VAL A 133 1.04 13.74 27.82
CA VAL A 133 -0.27 14.21 28.31
C VAL A 133 -0.11 15.37 29.30
N ASN A 134 0.89 15.32 30.19
CA ASN A 134 1.16 16.39 31.15
C ASN A 134 1.64 17.67 30.45
N LEU A 135 2.62 17.56 29.56
CA LEU A 135 3.13 18.69 28.78
C LEU A 135 2.04 19.30 27.89
N GLN A 136 1.15 18.47 27.32
CA GLN A 136 0.01 18.96 26.55
C GLN A 136 -0.97 19.78 27.42
N LYS A 137 -1.19 19.39 28.68
CA LYS A 137 -2.02 20.18 29.62
C LYS A 137 -1.37 21.53 29.94
N GLU A 138 -0.05 21.55 30.14
CA GLU A 138 0.70 22.80 30.39
C GLU A 138 0.60 23.76 29.21
N VAL A 139 0.77 23.26 27.98
CA VAL A 139 0.61 24.06 26.75
C VAL A 139 -0.80 24.64 26.65
N GLU A 140 -1.84 23.86 26.92
CA GLU A 140 -3.23 24.37 26.90
C GLU A 140 -3.50 25.39 28.01
N GLY A 141 -2.93 25.19 29.21
CA GLY A 141 -3.00 26.17 30.31
C GLY A 141 -2.38 27.52 29.94
N LEU A 142 -1.17 27.51 29.38
CA LEU A 142 -0.51 28.74 28.92
C LEU A 142 -1.24 29.41 27.75
N ARG A 143 -1.86 28.62 26.86
CA ARG A 143 -2.74 29.17 25.80
C ARG A 143 -3.93 29.89 26.40
N GLU A 144 -4.53 29.34 27.44
CA GLU A 144 -5.64 29.97 28.17
C GLU A 144 -5.19 31.27 28.87
N GLU A 145 -4.07 31.26 29.59
CA GLU A 145 -3.49 32.44 30.24
C GLU A 145 -3.19 33.55 29.22
N ARG A 146 -2.54 33.22 28.10
CA ARG A 146 -2.27 34.16 27.02
C ARG A 146 -3.56 34.77 26.45
N ASN A 147 -4.60 33.94 26.27
CA ASN A 147 -5.90 34.42 25.79
C ASN A 147 -6.58 35.35 26.81
N ASN A 148 -6.41 35.08 28.11
CA ASN A 148 -6.90 35.92 29.20
C ASN A 148 -6.17 37.27 29.24
N VAL A 149 -4.85 37.29 29.08
CA VAL A 149 -4.05 38.53 28.94
C VAL A 149 -4.52 39.34 27.74
N ALA A 150 -4.68 38.70 26.58
CA ALA A 150 -5.19 39.36 25.37
C ALA A 150 -6.60 39.94 25.55
N LYS A 151 -7.45 39.30 26.38
CA LYS A 151 -8.78 39.81 26.73
C LYS A 151 -8.71 41.01 27.67
N LYS A 152 -7.83 41.00 28.68
CA LYS A 152 -7.60 42.14 29.59
C LYS A 152 -7.10 43.38 28.83
N MET A 153 -6.32 43.19 27.76
CA MET A 153 -5.84 44.28 26.90
C MET A 153 -6.95 45.00 26.08
N LYS A 154 -8.18 44.46 26.02
CA LYS A 154 -9.30 45.09 25.30
C LYS A 154 -9.98 46.15 26.17
N GLY A 155 -9.62 47.42 25.97
CA GLY A 155 -10.28 48.56 26.62
C GLY A 155 -9.37 49.78 26.83
N LYS A 156 -9.90 50.80 27.50
CA LYS A 156 -9.09 51.91 28.04
C LYS A 156 -8.40 51.40 29.31
N LEU A 157 -7.08 51.34 29.27
CA LEU A 157 -6.21 50.95 30.37
C LEU A 157 -5.22 52.10 30.62
N GLU A 158 -4.79 52.25 31.87
CA GLU A 158 -3.67 53.13 32.21
C GLU A 158 -2.39 52.66 31.47
N PRO A 159 -1.52 53.59 31.02
CA PRO A 159 -0.32 53.24 30.26
C PRO A 159 0.59 52.23 30.95
N SER A 160 0.77 52.34 32.27
CA SER A 160 1.61 51.42 33.07
C SER A 160 1.05 49.99 33.14
N GLU A 161 -0.27 49.84 33.23
CA GLU A 161 -0.92 48.52 33.27
C GLU A 161 -0.89 47.86 31.89
N ARG A 162 -1.00 48.66 30.83
CA ARG A 162 -0.85 48.16 29.45
C ARG A 162 0.57 47.64 29.20
N GLU A 163 1.61 48.33 29.66
CA GLU A 163 3.00 47.87 29.53
C GLU A 163 3.24 46.54 30.26
N ARG A 164 2.69 46.37 31.48
CA ARG A 164 2.77 45.10 32.23
C ARG A 164 2.16 43.94 31.47
N LEU A 165 0.95 44.11 30.94
CA LEU A 165 0.25 43.06 30.17
C LEU A 165 0.98 42.72 28.86
N VAL A 166 1.65 43.69 28.23
CA VAL A 166 2.47 43.44 27.03
C VAL A 166 3.68 42.56 27.38
N GLU A 167 4.36 42.83 28.50
CA GLU A 167 5.52 42.05 28.92
C GLU A 167 5.12 40.63 29.34
N GLU A 168 4.03 40.49 30.11
CA GLU A 168 3.43 39.19 30.44
C GLU A 168 3.06 38.39 29.17
N GLY A 169 2.43 39.04 28.19
CA GLY A 169 2.08 38.43 26.92
C GLY A 169 3.29 37.98 26.08
N LYS A 170 4.41 38.71 26.14
CA LYS A 170 5.67 38.29 25.50
C LYS A 170 6.27 37.07 26.19
N SER A 171 6.38 37.09 27.52
CA SER A 171 6.91 35.98 28.29
C SER A 171 6.11 34.69 28.06
N LEU A 172 4.77 34.78 28.11
CA LEU A 172 3.88 33.65 27.79
C LEU A 172 4.07 33.12 26.37
N LYS A 173 4.31 34.00 25.40
CA LYS A 173 4.57 33.60 24.01
C LYS A 173 5.89 32.85 23.89
N GLU A 174 6.95 33.31 24.55
CA GLU A 174 8.25 32.65 24.54
C GLU A 174 8.17 31.26 25.18
N SER A 175 7.53 31.15 26.36
CA SER A 175 7.32 29.86 27.03
C SER A 175 6.49 28.89 26.18
N LEU A 176 5.45 29.38 25.50
CA LEU A 176 4.64 28.56 24.61
C LEU A 176 5.44 27.99 23.44
N VAL A 177 6.34 28.78 22.83
CA VAL A 177 7.19 28.29 21.73
C VAL A 177 8.06 27.14 22.20
N THR A 178 8.72 27.28 23.36
CA THR A 178 9.58 26.23 23.92
C THR A 178 8.80 24.95 24.23
N LEU A 179 7.66 25.05 24.93
CA LEU A 179 6.89 23.87 25.31
C LEU A 179 6.22 23.18 24.12
N GLU A 180 5.82 23.94 23.09
CA GLU A 180 5.29 23.36 21.84
C GLU A 180 6.38 22.59 21.07
N GLU A 181 7.63 23.08 21.06
CA GLU A 181 8.76 22.35 20.48
C GLU A 181 9.06 21.06 21.24
N ASP A 182 9.07 21.11 22.58
CA ASP A 182 9.31 19.95 23.41
C ASP A 182 8.18 18.92 23.30
N LEU A 183 6.93 19.38 23.15
CA LEU A 183 5.79 18.49 22.89
C LEU A 183 5.93 17.75 21.56
N VAL A 184 6.46 18.41 20.53
CA VAL A 184 6.72 17.77 19.24
C VAL A 184 7.83 16.72 19.36
N LYS A 185 8.93 17.02 20.06
CA LYS A 185 10.03 16.06 20.31
C LYS A 185 9.54 14.84 21.05
N LEU A 186 8.80 15.07 22.14
CA LEU A 186 8.27 14.01 22.99
C LEU A 186 7.25 13.13 22.25
N GLN A 187 6.43 13.72 21.37
CA GLN A 187 5.51 12.97 20.53
C GLN A 187 6.25 12.10 19.49
N ASP A 188 7.36 12.58 18.94
CA ASP A 188 8.20 11.78 18.03
C ASP A 188 8.88 10.63 18.77
N GLU A 189 9.48 10.89 19.92
CA GLU A 189 10.10 9.86 20.75
C GLU A 189 9.10 8.77 21.16
N LEU A 190 7.92 9.16 21.63
CA LEU A 190 6.83 8.23 21.95
C LEU A 190 6.44 7.36 20.74
N GLN A 191 6.32 7.96 19.56
CA GLN A 191 6.07 7.22 18.31
C GLN A 191 7.20 6.25 18.00
N GLN A 192 8.46 6.66 18.19
CA GLN A 192 9.60 5.80 17.88
C GLN A 192 9.63 4.56 18.76
N VAL A 193 9.48 4.71 20.08
CA VAL A 193 9.52 3.61 21.05
C VAL A 193 8.29 2.71 20.90
N ALA A 194 7.10 3.28 20.75
CA ALA A 194 5.86 2.50 20.71
C ALA A 194 5.71 1.62 19.45
N ARG A 195 6.45 1.89 18.37
CA ARG A 195 6.51 1.00 17.18
C ARG A 195 7.06 -0.38 17.50
N SER A 196 7.80 -0.54 18.60
CA SER A 196 8.30 -1.84 19.05
C SER A 196 7.22 -2.72 19.67
N ILE A 197 6.09 -2.14 20.11
CA ILE A 197 4.99 -2.89 20.72
C ILE A 197 4.33 -3.76 19.65
N PRO A 198 4.33 -5.10 19.80
CA PRO A 198 3.72 -5.99 18.83
C PRO A 198 2.20 -5.84 18.85
N ASN A 199 1.57 -6.01 17.68
CA ASN A 199 0.12 -6.12 17.60
C ASN A 199 -0.40 -7.23 18.52
N MET A 200 -1.61 -7.03 19.06
CA MET A 200 -2.27 -8.03 19.90
C MET A 200 -2.46 -9.33 19.13
N THR A 201 -2.05 -10.43 19.75
CA THR A 201 -2.23 -11.77 19.21
C THR A 201 -3.69 -12.17 19.36
N HIS A 202 -4.26 -12.83 18.33
CA HIS A 202 -5.65 -13.31 18.40
C HIS A 202 -5.79 -14.32 19.56
N PRO A 203 -6.89 -14.28 20.34
CA PRO A 203 -7.06 -15.17 21.51
C PRO A 203 -6.95 -16.66 21.19
N ASP A 204 -7.32 -17.07 19.98
CA ASP A 204 -7.27 -18.47 19.53
C ASP A 204 -5.86 -18.95 19.18
N VAL A 205 -4.85 -18.06 19.16
CA VAL A 205 -3.47 -18.47 18.87
C VAL A 205 -2.92 -19.16 20.12
N PRO A 206 -2.57 -20.46 20.05
CA PRO A 206 -2.05 -21.17 21.20
C PRO A 206 -0.70 -20.60 21.61
N ILE A 207 -0.49 -20.46 22.92
CA ILE A 207 0.80 -20.09 23.49
C ILE A 207 1.68 -21.32 23.44
N GLY A 208 2.72 -21.29 22.60
CA GLY A 208 3.68 -22.40 22.45
C GLY A 208 5.11 -21.95 22.76
N GLY A 209 5.84 -22.76 23.52
CA GLY A 209 7.30 -22.73 23.57
C GLY A 209 7.92 -23.68 22.53
N GLU A 210 9.25 -23.71 22.43
CA GLU A 210 9.94 -24.70 21.57
C GLU A 210 9.54 -26.14 21.95
N ASP A 211 9.33 -26.39 23.25
CA ASP A 211 8.86 -27.65 23.83
C ASP A 211 7.39 -27.99 23.53
N SER A 212 6.60 -27.02 23.05
CA SER A 212 5.19 -27.24 22.66
C SER A 212 5.05 -27.96 21.31
N SER A 213 6.18 -28.21 20.65
CA SER A 213 6.25 -29.09 19.48
C SER A 213 6.18 -30.55 19.93
N ALA A 214 4.98 -31.10 20.06
CA ALA A 214 4.82 -32.54 20.26
C ALA A 214 5.03 -33.28 18.94
N ILE A 215 6.06 -34.14 18.87
CA ILE A 215 6.23 -35.07 17.76
C ILE A 215 5.03 -36.03 17.76
N ARG A 216 4.05 -35.77 16.89
CA ARG A 216 2.80 -36.56 16.79
C ARG A 216 3.04 -37.92 16.14
N LYS A 217 3.98 -37.98 15.20
CA LYS A 217 4.34 -39.19 14.45
C LYS A 217 5.68 -38.96 13.75
N GLU A 218 6.67 -39.79 14.04
CA GLU A 218 7.82 -39.97 13.16
C GLU A 218 7.48 -41.04 12.12
N VAL A 219 7.75 -40.75 10.85
CA VAL A 219 7.53 -41.68 9.74
C VAL A 219 8.86 -41.96 9.08
N GLY A 220 9.30 -43.22 9.17
CA GLY A 220 10.62 -43.66 8.70
C GLY A 220 11.69 -43.51 9.78
N SER A 221 12.90 -43.99 9.49
CA SER A 221 14.08 -43.72 10.29
C SER A 221 14.83 -42.51 9.72
N PRO A 222 15.38 -41.62 10.57
CA PRO A 222 16.33 -40.60 10.12
C PRO A 222 17.43 -41.27 9.30
N ARG A 223 17.69 -40.75 8.10
CA ARG A 223 18.68 -41.34 7.20
C ARG A 223 20.06 -41.13 7.80
N GLU A 224 20.75 -42.22 8.10
CA GLU A 224 22.17 -42.14 8.44
C GLU A 224 22.98 -41.92 7.16
N PHE A 225 23.79 -40.87 7.17
CA PHE A 225 24.65 -40.53 6.05
C PHE A 225 26.08 -40.95 6.39
N THR A 226 26.72 -41.68 5.48
CA THR A 226 28.14 -42.05 5.56
C THR A 226 29.07 -40.92 5.16
N PHE A 227 28.51 -39.74 4.85
CA PHE A 227 29.22 -38.54 4.45
C PHE A 227 28.78 -37.36 5.32
N PRO A 228 29.62 -36.32 5.47
CA PRO A 228 29.25 -35.10 6.18
C PRO A 228 28.00 -34.47 5.56
N ILE A 229 26.94 -34.32 6.36
CA ILE A 229 25.69 -33.70 5.91
C ILE A 229 25.96 -32.23 5.66
N LYS A 230 25.69 -31.78 4.44
CA LYS A 230 25.69 -30.38 4.05
C LYS A 230 24.25 -29.88 4.09
N ASP A 231 24.01 -28.72 4.72
CA ASP A 231 22.69 -28.11 4.67
C ASP A 231 22.36 -27.61 3.26
N HIS A 232 21.12 -27.15 3.07
CA HIS A 232 20.64 -26.70 1.76
C HIS A 232 21.39 -25.47 1.22
N LEU A 233 21.94 -24.61 2.09
CA LEU A 233 22.76 -23.46 1.68
C LEU A 233 24.14 -23.92 1.23
N GLN A 234 24.77 -24.81 1.99
CA GLN A 234 26.07 -25.39 1.67
C GLN A 234 26.01 -26.22 0.39
N LEU A 235 24.96 -27.03 0.21
CA LEU A 235 24.72 -27.75 -1.05
C LEU A 235 24.46 -26.79 -2.20
N GLY A 236 23.66 -25.75 -1.98
CA GLY A 236 23.39 -24.73 -2.98
C GLY A 236 24.65 -23.98 -3.42
N LYS A 237 25.57 -23.72 -2.48
CA LYS A 237 26.87 -23.11 -2.75
C LYS A 237 27.79 -24.06 -3.52
N ASP A 238 27.96 -25.27 -3.00
CA ASP A 238 28.93 -26.23 -3.55
C ASP A 238 28.53 -26.76 -4.93
N LEU A 239 27.22 -26.77 -5.22
CA LEU A 239 26.67 -27.15 -6.52
C LEU A 239 26.43 -25.95 -7.45
N ASP A 240 26.84 -24.75 -7.05
CA ASP A 240 26.64 -23.50 -7.81
C ASP A 240 25.17 -23.27 -8.22
N LEU A 241 24.24 -23.67 -7.33
CA LEU A 241 22.79 -23.47 -7.49
C LEU A 241 22.31 -22.17 -6.83
N ILE A 242 23.09 -21.65 -5.88
CA ILE A 242 22.82 -20.40 -5.16
C ILE A 242 24.06 -19.53 -5.28
N ASP A 243 23.95 -18.48 -6.08
CA ASP A 243 24.96 -17.44 -6.17
C ASP A 243 24.80 -16.50 -4.96
N PHE A 244 25.62 -16.70 -3.93
CA PHE A 244 25.58 -15.92 -2.69
C PHE A 244 26.17 -14.52 -2.85
N ASP A 245 27.10 -14.34 -3.78
CA ASP A 245 27.70 -13.04 -4.06
C ASP A 245 26.66 -12.16 -4.77
N SER A 246 25.93 -12.72 -5.74
CA SER A 246 24.71 -12.09 -6.24
C SER A 246 23.68 -11.95 -5.13
N ALA A 247 23.31 -13.00 -4.38
CA ALA A 247 22.21 -12.94 -3.40
C ALA A 247 22.40 -11.89 -2.28
N SER A 248 23.64 -11.60 -1.90
CA SER A 248 23.99 -10.54 -0.94
C SER A 248 24.02 -9.14 -1.56
N GLU A 249 24.20 -9.04 -2.88
CA GLU A 249 24.04 -7.81 -3.68
C GLU A 249 22.64 -7.69 -4.33
N VAL A 250 21.76 -8.67 -4.15
CA VAL A 250 20.55 -8.83 -4.96
C VAL A 250 19.45 -7.86 -4.51
N TYR A 251 19.40 -6.77 -5.26
CA TYR A 251 18.13 -6.23 -5.72
C TYR A 251 17.46 -7.29 -6.62
N THR A 252 16.53 -8.11 -6.10
CA THR A 252 15.79 -9.02 -7.00
C THR A 252 14.83 -8.18 -7.81
N LEU A 253 15.11 -8.00 -9.11
CA LEU A 253 14.19 -7.40 -10.04
C LEU A 253 13.31 -8.49 -10.65
N SER A 254 12.08 -8.63 -10.18
CA SER A 254 11.11 -9.53 -10.79
C SER A 254 10.14 -8.76 -11.68
N MET A 255 9.79 -9.34 -12.83
CA MET A 255 8.69 -8.83 -13.66
C MET A 255 7.30 -9.32 -13.19
N SER A 256 7.15 -9.65 -11.90
CA SER A 256 5.85 -9.95 -11.32
C SER A 256 5.09 -8.65 -11.04
N ARG A 257 3.76 -8.62 -11.22
CA ARG A 257 2.96 -7.39 -11.04
C ARG A 257 1.57 -7.67 -10.51
N TYR A 258 1.01 -6.63 -9.91
CA TYR A 258 -0.36 -6.63 -9.41
C TYR A 258 -1.18 -5.46 -9.99
N THR A 259 -0.88 -5.03 -11.21
CA THR A 259 -1.53 -3.87 -11.87
C THR A 259 -2.03 -4.14 -13.28
N GLY A 260 -1.59 -5.23 -13.93
CA GLY A 260 -1.89 -5.49 -15.34
C GLY A 260 -1.03 -4.71 -16.34
N GLU A 261 -0.19 -3.79 -15.88
CA GLU A 261 0.69 -2.97 -16.73
C GLU A 261 2.11 -3.57 -16.84
N ASP A 262 3.02 -2.88 -17.52
CA ASP A 262 4.46 -3.12 -17.43
C ASP A 262 5.04 -2.52 -16.13
N GLY A 263 6.25 -2.91 -15.73
CA GLY A 263 6.82 -2.49 -14.44
C GLY A 263 7.86 -3.45 -13.86
N PHE A 264 8.08 -3.41 -12.54
CA PHE A 264 8.96 -4.33 -11.81
C PHE A 264 8.61 -4.37 -10.31
N GLU A 265 8.96 -5.47 -9.63
CA GLU A 265 9.08 -5.53 -8.17
C GLU A 265 10.56 -5.67 -7.81
N ILE A 266 11.03 -4.82 -6.89
CA ILE A 266 12.41 -4.77 -6.41
C ILE A 266 12.42 -5.18 -4.94
N SER A 267 13.02 -6.33 -4.62
CA SER A 267 13.33 -6.73 -3.24
C SER A 267 14.69 -6.18 -2.85
N VAL A 268 14.77 -5.47 -1.73
CA VAL A 268 15.99 -4.79 -1.26
C VAL A 268 16.15 -4.98 0.26
N PRO A 269 17.38 -5.08 0.81
CA PRO A 269 17.62 -5.05 2.25
C PRO A 269 17.00 -3.81 2.90
N SER A 270 16.47 -3.96 4.11
CA SER A 270 15.71 -2.91 4.79
C SER A 270 16.51 -1.61 4.95
N GLU A 271 17.80 -1.71 5.24
CA GLU A 271 18.70 -0.56 5.39
C GLU A 271 18.82 0.29 4.12
N HIS A 272 18.56 -0.29 2.94
CA HIS A 272 18.68 0.39 1.64
C HIS A 272 17.33 0.78 1.03
N ALA A 273 16.20 0.41 1.65
CA ALA A 273 14.88 0.61 1.06
C ALA A 273 14.52 2.09 0.85
N VAL A 274 14.85 2.95 1.82
CA VAL A 274 14.57 4.39 1.74
C VAL A 274 15.43 5.07 0.69
N ASP A 275 16.72 4.73 0.64
CA ASP A 275 17.67 5.33 -0.31
C ASP A 275 17.34 4.94 -1.75
N LEU A 276 16.99 3.67 -1.99
CA LEU A 276 16.51 3.21 -3.29
C LEU A 276 15.24 3.96 -3.72
N ALA A 277 14.26 4.12 -2.82
CA ALA A 277 13.01 4.80 -3.14
C ALA A 277 13.24 6.27 -3.49
N LYS A 278 14.10 6.98 -2.74
CA LYS A 278 14.50 8.37 -3.04
C LYS A 278 15.21 8.45 -4.38
N ALA A 279 16.19 7.58 -4.62
CA ALA A 279 16.95 7.55 -5.87
C ALA A 279 16.04 7.36 -7.08
N ILE A 280 15.05 6.46 -7.01
CA ILE A 280 14.07 6.25 -8.09
C ILE A 280 13.23 7.51 -8.34
N LEU A 281 12.73 8.15 -7.28
CA LEU A 281 11.93 9.37 -7.42
C LEU A 281 12.73 10.50 -8.05
N GLU A 282 13.96 10.73 -7.58
CA GLU A 282 14.87 11.75 -8.08
C GLU A 282 15.25 11.50 -9.55
N LYS A 283 15.73 10.28 -9.86
CA LYS A 283 16.16 9.90 -11.23
C LYS A 283 15.02 9.82 -12.22
N SER A 284 13.78 9.69 -11.76
CA SER A 284 12.62 9.64 -12.66
C SER A 284 12.28 10.99 -13.30
N GLU A 285 12.89 12.10 -12.85
CA GLU A 285 12.59 13.46 -13.35
C GLU A 285 11.09 13.78 -13.28
N GLY A 286 10.41 13.34 -12.20
CA GLY A 286 8.97 13.55 -11.99
C GLY A 286 8.04 12.61 -12.76
N LYS A 287 8.59 11.63 -13.51
CA LYS A 287 7.79 10.62 -14.22
C LYS A 287 7.22 9.56 -13.28
N VAL A 288 7.88 9.28 -12.14
CA VAL A 288 7.40 8.35 -11.12
C VAL A 288 6.63 9.11 -10.05
N ARG A 289 5.52 8.52 -9.58
CA ARG A 289 4.76 9.00 -8.42
C ARG A 289 4.49 7.83 -7.50
N LEU A 290 4.53 8.11 -6.19
CA LEU A 290 4.11 7.14 -5.18
C LEU A 290 2.61 6.86 -5.31
N THR A 291 2.23 5.60 -5.09
CA THR A 291 0.85 5.15 -5.19
C THR A 291 0.44 4.40 -3.92
N GLY A 292 -0.78 4.66 -3.46
CA GLY A 292 -1.33 4.03 -2.26
C GLY A 292 -2.15 2.77 -2.56
N LEU A 293 -2.65 2.15 -1.49
CA LEU A 293 -3.42 0.90 -1.58
C LEU A 293 -4.72 1.03 -2.38
N GLY A 294 -5.41 2.18 -2.31
CA GLY A 294 -6.66 2.39 -3.06
C GLY A 294 -6.45 2.34 -4.58
N ALA A 295 -5.37 2.96 -5.07
CA ALA A 295 -5.00 2.89 -6.49
C ALA A 295 -4.56 1.48 -6.88
N ARG A 296 -3.77 0.80 -6.03
CA ARG A 296 -3.40 -0.61 -6.22
C ARG A 296 -4.62 -1.53 -6.37
N ASP A 297 -5.63 -1.36 -5.51
CA ASP A 297 -6.86 -2.16 -5.57
C ASP A 297 -7.67 -1.88 -6.84
N SER A 298 -7.72 -0.64 -7.30
CA SER A 298 -8.39 -0.33 -8.59
C SER A 298 -7.66 -0.96 -9.78
N LEU A 299 -6.33 -0.89 -9.83
CA LEU A 299 -5.52 -1.41 -10.94
C LEU A 299 -5.58 -2.95 -11.02
N ARG A 300 -5.43 -3.64 -9.89
CA ARG A 300 -5.52 -5.12 -9.86
C ARG A 300 -6.92 -5.59 -10.27
N LEU A 301 -7.96 -4.85 -9.87
CA LEU A 301 -9.36 -5.19 -10.18
C LEU A 301 -9.62 -5.00 -11.67
N GLU A 302 -9.16 -3.89 -12.25
CA GLU A 302 -9.20 -3.66 -13.71
C GLU A 302 -8.47 -4.77 -14.49
N ALA A 303 -7.34 -5.24 -13.97
CA ALA A 303 -6.56 -6.36 -14.52
C ALA A 303 -7.18 -7.75 -14.24
N GLY A 304 -8.29 -7.84 -13.52
CA GLY A 304 -8.97 -9.11 -13.19
C GLY A 304 -8.18 -10.03 -12.26
N LEU A 305 -7.21 -9.48 -11.51
CA LEU A 305 -6.34 -10.21 -10.60
C LEU A 305 -7.02 -10.43 -9.24
N CYS A 306 -6.99 -11.68 -8.76
CA CYS A 306 -7.57 -12.06 -7.48
C CYS A 306 -6.82 -11.45 -6.29
N LEU A 307 -7.56 -11.05 -5.27
CA LEU A 307 -7.07 -10.74 -3.93
C LEU A 307 -7.43 -11.90 -2.98
N TYR A 308 -6.42 -12.54 -2.40
CA TYR A 308 -6.66 -13.59 -1.40
C TYR A 308 -7.29 -12.98 -0.13
N GLY A 309 -8.29 -13.66 0.45
CA GLY A 309 -9.17 -13.13 1.48
C GLY A 309 -10.42 -12.41 0.93
N ASN A 310 -10.50 -12.20 -0.39
CA ASN A 310 -11.67 -11.65 -1.07
C ASN A 310 -12.14 -12.57 -2.19
N ASP A 311 -11.37 -12.64 -3.27
CA ASP A 311 -11.75 -13.38 -4.48
C ASP A 311 -11.32 -14.84 -4.43
N MET A 312 -10.45 -15.19 -3.47
CA MET A 312 -9.96 -16.54 -3.20
C MET A 312 -9.71 -16.70 -1.72
N GLU A 313 -9.97 -17.90 -1.21
CA GLU A 313 -9.72 -18.29 0.17
C GLU A 313 -9.69 -19.82 0.27
N GLN A 314 -9.54 -20.35 1.48
CA GLN A 314 -9.28 -21.78 1.70
C GLN A 314 -10.37 -22.71 1.15
N HIS A 315 -11.62 -22.24 1.07
CA HIS A 315 -12.76 -23.04 0.64
C HIS A 315 -13.19 -22.78 -0.81
N ILE A 316 -12.39 -22.03 -1.57
CA ILE A 316 -12.61 -21.74 -2.99
C ILE A 316 -11.51 -22.40 -3.82
N SER A 317 -11.89 -23.32 -4.69
CA SER A 317 -10.92 -24.06 -5.50
C SER A 317 -10.33 -23.19 -6.62
N PRO A 318 -9.14 -23.56 -7.15
CA PRO A 318 -8.60 -22.91 -8.35
C PRO A 318 -9.52 -23.01 -9.58
N VAL A 319 -10.39 -24.02 -9.65
CA VAL A 319 -11.33 -24.19 -10.76
C VAL A 319 -12.49 -23.20 -10.63
N GLU A 320 -13.05 -23.06 -9.42
CA GLU A 320 -14.08 -22.07 -9.10
C GLU A 320 -13.57 -20.64 -9.34
N ALA A 321 -12.34 -20.36 -8.90
CA ALA A 321 -11.69 -19.05 -9.07
C ALA A 321 -11.25 -18.73 -10.51
N GLY A 322 -11.43 -19.65 -11.46
CA GLY A 322 -11.00 -19.46 -12.86
C GLY A 322 -9.48 -19.41 -13.04
N LEU A 323 -8.73 -20.09 -12.18
CA LEU A 323 -7.27 -20.15 -12.15
C LEU A 323 -6.71 -21.50 -12.61
N THR A 324 -7.48 -22.24 -13.39
CA THR A 324 -7.05 -23.55 -13.93
C THR A 324 -5.73 -23.45 -14.69
N TRP A 325 -5.45 -22.30 -15.32
CA TRP A 325 -4.20 -22.00 -16.03
C TRP A 325 -2.94 -22.17 -15.16
N ALA A 326 -3.03 -22.00 -13.83
CA ALA A 326 -1.92 -22.19 -12.92
C ALA A 326 -1.60 -23.68 -12.67
N ILE A 327 -2.52 -24.58 -13.00
CA ILE A 327 -2.33 -26.03 -12.86
C ILE A 327 -1.64 -26.54 -14.13
N GLY A 328 -0.35 -26.84 -14.02
CA GLY A 328 0.46 -27.33 -15.14
C GLY A 328 -0.05 -28.65 -15.73
N LYS A 329 0.14 -28.84 -17.04
CA LYS A 329 -0.37 -29.99 -17.82
C LYS A 329 -0.02 -31.35 -17.18
N ARG A 330 1.24 -31.54 -16.76
CA ARG A 330 1.70 -32.75 -16.07
C ARG A 330 0.88 -33.03 -14.80
N ARG A 331 0.66 -32.01 -13.97
CA ARG A 331 -0.11 -32.13 -12.73
C ARG A 331 -1.57 -32.47 -12.99
N ARG A 332 -2.17 -31.96 -14.07
CA ARG A 332 -3.53 -32.33 -14.47
C ARG A 332 -3.66 -33.80 -14.88
N ALA A 333 -2.61 -34.38 -15.47
CA ALA A 333 -2.61 -35.77 -15.91
C ALA A 333 -2.29 -36.75 -14.76
N GLU A 334 -1.29 -36.42 -13.94
CA GLU A 334 -0.76 -37.32 -12.90
C GLU A 334 -1.42 -37.13 -11.53
N GLY A 335 -2.02 -35.96 -11.27
CA GLY A 335 -2.51 -35.62 -9.94
C GLY A 335 -1.39 -35.52 -8.90
N GLY A 336 -1.63 -36.14 -7.73
CA GLY A 336 -0.65 -36.26 -6.64
C GLY A 336 -0.30 -34.96 -5.92
N PHE A 337 -1.08 -33.89 -6.09
CA PHE A 337 -1.03 -32.70 -5.23
C PHE A 337 -2.14 -32.75 -4.17
N LEU A 338 -1.94 -32.01 -3.09
CA LEU A 338 -2.98 -31.82 -2.07
C LEU A 338 -4.24 -31.24 -2.72
N GLY A 339 -5.38 -31.91 -2.51
CA GLY A 339 -6.67 -31.54 -3.11
C GLY A 339 -6.88 -31.99 -4.56
N ALA A 340 -6.00 -32.84 -5.11
CA ALA A 340 -6.10 -33.32 -6.49
C ALA A 340 -7.45 -33.95 -6.82
N ASP A 341 -8.00 -34.81 -5.96
CA ASP A 341 -9.27 -35.50 -6.24
C ASP A 341 -10.43 -34.53 -6.49
N VAL A 342 -10.52 -33.47 -5.70
CA VAL A 342 -11.55 -32.42 -5.85
C VAL A 342 -11.29 -31.59 -7.11
N ILE A 343 -10.04 -31.13 -7.29
CA ILE A 343 -9.68 -30.23 -8.38
C ILE A 343 -9.80 -30.93 -9.74
N LEU A 344 -9.31 -32.17 -9.86
CA LEU A 344 -9.40 -32.96 -11.10
C LEU A 344 -10.85 -33.28 -11.45
N LYS A 345 -11.68 -33.62 -10.46
CA LYS A 345 -13.12 -33.80 -10.66
C LYS A 345 -13.79 -32.52 -11.15
N GLN A 346 -13.50 -31.37 -10.54
CA GLN A 346 -14.04 -30.09 -11.00
C GLN A 346 -13.55 -29.67 -12.39
N LEU A 347 -12.33 -30.07 -12.79
CA LEU A 347 -11.85 -29.85 -14.16
C LEU A 347 -12.64 -30.67 -15.18
N GLN A 348 -13.09 -31.87 -14.82
CA GLN A 348 -13.90 -32.75 -15.66
C GLN A 348 -15.38 -32.33 -15.69
N ASP A 349 -15.99 -32.20 -14.51
CA ASP A 349 -17.43 -31.99 -14.34
C ASP A 349 -17.83 -30.50 -14.43
N GLY A 350 -16.87 -29.62 -14.19
CA GLY A 350 -17.09 -28.20 -13.96
C GLY A 350 -17.42 -27.89 -12.49
N PRO A 351 -17.07 -26.69 -12.00
CA PRO A 351 -17.40 -26.25 -10.65
C PRO A 351 -18.86 -25.81 -10.52
N THR A 352 -19.39 -25.87 -9.30
CA THR A 352 -20.77 -25.45 -8.95
C THR A 352 -20.94 -23.95 -8.93
N ILE A 353 -19.87 -23.20 -8.67
CA ILE A 353 -19.79 -21.74 -8.75
C ILE A 353 -18.60 -21.32 -9.61
N ARG A 354 -18.65 -20.12 -10.18
CA ARG A 354 -17.56 -19.57 -11.00
C ARG A 354 -17.36 -18.09 -10.71
N ARG A 355 -16.10 -17.70 -10.56
CA ARG A 355 -15.71 -16.28 -10.52
C ARG A 355 -15.89 -15.63 -11.88
N VAL A 356 -16.57 -14.50 -11.91
CA VAL A 356 -16.82 -13.68 -13.10
C VAL A 356 -16.59 -12.20 -12.80
N GLY A 357 -16.45 -11.40 -13.86
CA GLY A 357 -16.45 -9.95 -13.76
C GLY A 357 -17.85 -9.38 -13.97
N PHE A 358 -18.11 -8.19 -13.43
CA PHE A 358 -19.36 -7.46 -13.56
C PHE A 358 -19.13 -6.00 -13.92
N PHE A 359 -19.99 -5.47 -14.78
CA PHE A 359 -20.26 -4.03 -14.82
C PHE A 359 -21.57 -3.75 -14.07
N SER A 360 -21.65 -2.61 -13.40
CA SER A 360 -22.90 -2.17 -12.74
C SER A 360 -23.14 -0.67 -12.85
N SER A 361 -24.42 -0.31 -12.77
CA SER A 361 -24.89 1.06 -12.62
C SER A 361 -25.00 1.46 -11.15
N GLY A 362 -25.26 2.75 -10.89
CA GLY A 362 -25.44 3.27 -9.53
C GLY A 362 -24.13 3.41 -8.74
N PRO A 363 -24.17 3.29 -7.39
CA PRO A 363 -22.97 3.29 -6.56
C PRO A 363 -22.12 2.02 -6.78
N PRO A 364 -20.78 2.08 -6.61
CA PRO A 364 -19.91 0.90 -6.73
C PRO A 364 -20.32 -0.20 -5.76
N ALA A 365 -20.48 -1.42 -6.29
CA ALA A 365 -20.71 -2.61 -5.48
C ALA A 365 -19.50 -2.87 -4.57
N ARG A 366 -19.75 -3.42 -3.37
CA ARG A 366 -18.72 -3.79 -2.38
C ARG A 366 -18.78 -5.29 -2.12
N SER A 367 -17.75 -5.81 -1.43
CA SER A 367 -17.78 -7.20 -0.96
C SER A 367 -19.10 -7.50 -0.26
N HIS A 368 -19.62 -8.72 -0.46
CA HIS A 368 -20.89 -9.22 0.05
C HIS A 368 -22.15 -8.59 -0.55
N SER A 369 -22.04 -7.79 -1.61
CA SER A 369 -23.23 -7.35 -2.35
C SER A 369 -23.85 -8.54 -3.09
N GLU A 370 -25.15 -8.73 -2.93
CA GLU A 370 -25.84 -9.85 -3.58
C GLU A 370 -25.98 -9.64 -5.09
N VAL A 371 -25.89 -10.73 -5.84
CA VAL A 371 -26.15 -10.77 -7.28
C VAL A 371 -27.43 -11.56 -7.52
N HIS A 372 -28.41 -10.92 -8.13
CA HIS A 372 -29.71 -11.50 -8.48
C HIS A 372 -29.87 -11.63 -10.00
N ASP A 373 -30.65 -12.62 -10.44
CA ASP A 373 -31.10 -12.70 -11.83
C ASP A 373 -32.22 -11.68 -12.14
N GLU A 374 -32.68 -11.64 -13.39
CA GLU A 374 -33.79 -10.75 -13.80
C GLU A 374 -35.11 -11.08 -13.09
N SER A 375 -35.28 -12.30 -12.57
CA SER A 375 -36.45 -12.75 -11.81
C SER A 375 -36.36 -12.42 -10.32
N GLY A 376 -35.25 -11.86 -9.85
CA GLY A 376 -35.02 -11.50 -8.45
C GLY A 376 -34.50 -12.63 -7.56
N ASN A 377 -34.12 -13.79 -8.13
CA ASN A 377 -33.51 -14.86 -7.35
C ASN A 377 -32.05 -14.56 -7.07
N LYS A 378 -31.54 -14.90 -5.88
CA LYS A 378 -30.10 -14.81 -5.57
C LYS A 378 -29.31 -15.90 -6.30
N ILE A 379 -28.33 -15.47 -7.09
CA ILE A 379 -27.52 -16.33 -7.96
C ILE A 379 -26.03 -16.27 -7.64
N GLY A 380 -25.62 -15.30 -6.83
CA GLY A 380 -24.22 -15.07 -6.52
C GLY A 380 -23.99 -13.92 -5.54
N GLU A 381 -22.71 -13.57 -5.40
CA GLU A 381 -22.24 -12.54 -4.48
C GLU A 381 -20.95 -11.89 -5.01
N ILE A 382 -20.81 -10.59 -4.76
CA ILE A 382 -19.62 -9.80 -5.08
C ILE A 382 -18.53 -10.01 -4.03
N THR A 383 -17.29 -10.23 -4.46
CA THR A 383 -16.11 -10.40 -3.60
C THR A 383 -15.21 -9.16 -3.58
N SER A 384 -15.12 -8.46 -4.71
CA SER A 384 -14.34 -7.23 -4.86
C SER A 384 -15.10 -6.26 -5.75
N GLY A 385 -15.08 -4.97 -5.43
CA GLY A 385 -15.78 -3.98 -6.26
C GLY A 385 -15.37 -2.54 -6.01
N GLY A 386 -15.37 -1.76 -7.08
CA GLY A 386 -14.92 -0.37 -7.09
C GLY A 386 -15.24 0.35 -8.38
N PHE A 387 -14.88 1.64 -8.42
CA PHE A 387 -14.96 2.44 -9.62
C PHE A 387 -13.65 2.30 -10.42
N SER A 388 -13.75 2.04 -11.71
CA SER A 388 -12.64 2.01 -12.66
C SER A 388 -12.40 3.42 -13.21
N PRO A 389 -11.27 4.08 -12.91
CA PRO A 389 -10.93 5.38 -13.50
C PRO A 389 -10.69 5.28 -15.01
N ASN A 390 -10.12 4.18 -15.50
CA ASN A 390 -9.85 4.00 -16.92
C ASN A 390 -11.12 3.82 -17.76
N LEU A 391 -12.09 3.05 -17.26
CA LEU A 391 -13.32 2.76 -17.98
C LEU A 391 -14.47 3.73 -17.64
N LYS A 392 -14.32 4.53 -16.58
CA LYS A 392 -15.37 5.39 -16.00
C LYS A 392 -16.66 4.62 -15.68
N LYS A 393 -16.51 3.40 -15.16
CA LYS A 393 -17.60 2.46 -14.84
C LYS A 393 -17.34 1.79 -13.50
N ASN A 394 -18.41 1.34 -12.84
CA ASN A 394 -18.24 0.43 -11.71
C ASN A 394 -17.91 -0.96 -12.24
N ILE A 395 -16.85 -1.55 -11.69
CA ILE A 395 -16.43 -2.92 -11.96
C ILE A 395 -16.40 -3.71 -10.67
N ALA A 396 -16.71 -5.00 -10.76
CA ALA A 396 -16.65 -5.90 -9.63
C ALA A 396 -16.29 -7.32 -10.06
N MET A 397 -15.72 -8.08 -9.15
CA MET A 397 -15.58 -9.54 -9.26
C MET A 397 -16.48 -10.20 -8.23
N GLY A 398 -16.92 -11.41 -8.53
CA GLY A 398 -17.75 -12.19 -7.64
C GLY A 398 -18.03 -13.57 -8.20
N TYR A 399 -18.75 -14.38 -7.43
CA TYR A 399 -19.10 -15.75 -7.79
C TYR A 399 -20.56 -15.83 -8.18
N VAL A 400 -20.86 -16.59 -9.23
CA VAL A 400 -22.24 -16.97 -9.59
C VAL A 400 -22.35 -18.49 -9.75
N LYS A 401 -23.56 -19.01 -9.57
CA LYS A 401 -23.88 -20.42 -9.85
C LYS A 401 -23.51 -20.81 -11.29
N SER A 402 -23.00 -22.02 -11.46
CA SER A 402 -22.74 -22.59 -12.79
C SER A 402 -24.02 -22.58 -13.63
N GLY A 403 -23.87 -22.40 -14.94
CA GLY A 403 -24.97 -22.11 -15.86
C GLY A 403 -25.33 -20.62 -16.00
N GLN A 404 -25.02 -19.79 -14.99
CA GLN A 404 -25.37 -18.36 -15.00
C GLN A 404 -24.19 -17.42 -15.29
N HIS A 405 -23.00 -17.96 -15.56
CA HIS A 405 -21.73 -17.24 -15.69
C HIS A 405 -21.41 -16.75 -17.11
N LYS A 406 -22.35 -16.85 -18.06
CA LYS A 406 -22.09 -16.47 -19.45
C LYS A 406 -21.82 -14.96 -19.57
N ASN A 407 -20.87 -14.59 -20.41
CA ASN A 407 -20.58 -13.18 -20.71
C ASN A 407 -21.81 -12.50 -21.32
N GLY A 408 -22.15 -11.31 -20.83
CA GLY A 408 -23.32 -10.54 -21.27
C GLY A 408 -24.63 -10.89 -20.57
N THR A 409 -24.66 -11.90 -19.68
CA THR A 409 -25.83 -12.18 -18.84
C THR A 409 -26.19 -10.96 -18.00
N LYS A 410 -27.45 -10.52 -18.08
CA LYS A 410 -27.97 -9.42 -17.27
C LYS A 410 -28.21 -9.89 -15.85
N VAL A 411 -27.89 -9.02 -14.89
CA VAL A 411 -28.05 -9.27 -13.45
C VAL A 411 -28.45 -7.98 -12.75
N LYS A 412 -28.99 -8.11 -11.54
CA LYS A 412 -29.18 -7.00 -10.61
C LYS A 412 -28.24 -7.16 -9.43
N ILE A 413 -27.49 -6.11 -9.11
CA ILE A 413 -26.59 -6.10 -7.95
C ILE A 413 -27.21 -5.25 -6.85
N VAL A 414 -27.37 -5.84 -5.66
CA VAL A 414 -27.98 -5.17 -4.52
C VAL A 414 -26.93 -4.36 -3.77
N VAL A 415 -27.02 -3.04 -3.86
CA VAL A 415 -26.10 -2.12 -3.17
C VAL A 415 -26.90 -1.28 -2.19
N ARG A 416 -26.56 -1.39 -0.89
CA ARG A 416 -27.26 -0.69 0.20
C ARG A 416 -28.78 -0.93 0.17
N GLY A 417 -29.18 -2.18 -0.06
CA GLY A 417 -30.59 -2.62 -0.10
C GLY A 417 -31.35 -2.24 -1.38
N LYS A 418 -30.70 -1.61 -2.38
CA LYS A 418 -31.34 -1.25 -3.65
C LYS A 418 -30.74 -2.05 -4.82
N PRO A 419 -31.56 -2.64 -5.70
CA PRO A 419 -31.05 -3.33 -6.88
C PRO A 419 -30.65 -2.33 -7.98
N TYR A 420 -29.47 -2.53 -8.56
CA TYR A 420 -28.99 -1.77 -9.72
C TYR A 420 -28.70 -2.71 -10.89
N GLU A 421 -28.97 -2.24 -12.10
CA GLU A 421 -28.70 -2.97 -13.33
C GLU A 421 -27.20 -3.23 -13.49
N GLY A 422 -26.85 -4.44 -13.90
CA GLY A 422 -25.50 -4.86 -14.23
C GLY A 422 -25.47 -6.00 -15.24
N ASN A 423 -24.27 -6.38 -15.65
CA ASN A 423 -24.06 -7.50 -16.54
C ASN A 423 -22.74 -8.21 -16.24
N ILE A 424 -22.72 -9.52 -16.45
CA ILE A 424 -21.50 -10.31 -16.43
C ILE A 424 -20.62 -9.89 -17.62
N THR A 425 -19.32 -9.76 -17.37
CA THR A 425 -18.32 -9.39 -18.37
C THR A 425 -17.08 -10.27 -18.28
N LYS A 426 -16.36 -10.40 -19.40
CA LYS A 426 -15.02 -11.01 -19.43
C LYS A 426 -14.03 -10.17 -18.62
N MET A 427 -13.05 -10.86 -18.05
CA MET A 427 -11.86 -10.29 -17.43
C MET A 427 -10.61 -10.66 -18.24
N PRO A 428 -9.57 -9.81 -18.26
CA PRO A 428 -9.46 -8.53 -17.55
C PRO A 428 -10.41 -7.45 -18.11
N PHE A 429 -10.80 -6.46 -17.30
CA PHE A 429 -11.68 -5.37 -17.73
C PHE A 429 -10.92 -4.36 -18.60
N VAL A 430 -9.65 -4.13 -18.28
CA VAL A 430 -8.69 -3.36 -19.08
C VAL A 430 -7.63 -4.34 -19.58
N ALA A 431 -7.34 -4.31 -20.88
CA ALA A 431 -6.35 -5.21 -21.47
C ALA A 431 -4.98 -5.01 -20.82
N THR A 432 -4.38 -6.11 -20.37
CA THR A 432 -3.05 -6.08 -19.74
C THR A 432 -1.95 -5.76 -20.75
N LYS A 433 -0.97 -4.95 -20.34
CA LYS A 433 0.17 -4.52 -21.16
C LYS A 433 1.49 -5.18 -20.70
N TYR A 434 1.45 -6.46 -20.40
CA TYR A 434 2.66 -7.20 -20.02
C TYR A 434 3.68 -7.20 -21.16
N TYR A 435 4.95 -6.99 -20.82
CA TYR A 435 6.06 -7.17 -21.74
C TYR A 435 6.08 -8.61 -22.26
N LYS A 436 6.25 -8.76 -23.57
CA LYS A 436 6.45 -10.04 -24.25
C LYS A 436 7.77 -9.95 -25.00
N PRO A 437 8.76 -10.81 -24.69
CA PRO A 437 9.98 -10.85 -25.50
C PRO A 437 9.61 -11.24 -26.94
N SER A 438 10.16 -10.48 -27.89
CA SER A 438 9.99 -10.66 -29.33
C SER A 438 10.69 -11.90 -29.85
#